data_AF-A0A061EVD8-F1
#
_entry.id   AF-A0A061EVD8-F1
#
_cell.length_a   1.000
_cell.length_b   1.000
_cell.length_c   1.000
_cell.angle_alpha   90.00
_cell.angle_beta   90.00
_cell.angle_gamma   90.00
#
_symmetry.space_group_name_H-M   'P 1'
#
loop_
_entity.id
_entity.type
_entity.pdbx_description
1 polymer ?
#
loop_
_entity_poly.entity_id
_entity_poly.type
_entity_poly.pdbx_seq_one_letter_code
_entity_poly.pdbx_strand_id
1 'polypeptide(L)'
;MHRSWPFGLGCDVWEELLGIMGSKDALWCLSGDFNNIRYEHEKTSKGEIGRFVIAFKEFIDELALVDLPLTRAKFIWCGNCGRWVFSHLDRFLLKMD
;
A
#
# COMPACT_ATOMS: atom_id res chain seq x y z
N MET A 1 0.98 13.46 -14.70
CA MET A 1 2.15 13.58 -13.80
C MET A 1 2.39 12.21 -13.19
N HIS A 2 3.46 11.53 -13.63
CA HIS A 2 3.86 10.21 -13.13
C HIS A 2 4.39 10.39 -11.70
N ARG A 3 3.64 9.96 -10.69
CA ARG A 3 4.15 9.81 -9.32
C ARG A 3 4.42 8.33 -9.02
N SER A 4 5.22 7.72 -9.88
CA SER A 4 5.84 6.44 -9.57
C SER A 4 7.14 6.74 -8.82
N TRP A 5 7.20 6.31 -7.57
CA TRP A 5 8.40 6.38 -6.74
C TRP A 5 9.61 5.76 -7.49
N PRO A 6 10.84 6.30 -7.34
CA PRO A 6 12.01 5.73 -7.97
C PRO A 6 12.15 4.27 -7.55
N PHE A 7 12.33 3.37 -8.53
CA PHE A 7 12.59 1.95 -8.29
C PHE A 7 13.79 1.81 -7.33
N GLY A 8 13.51 1.40 -6.08
CA GLY A 8 14.51 1.22 -5.03
C GLY A 8 14.04 1.65 -3.64
N LEU A 9 13.35 2.80 -3.54
CA LEU A 9 13.02 3.44 -2.25
C LEU A 9 11.81 2.83 -1.53
N GLY A 10 10.98 2.04 -2.22
CA GLY A 10 9.71 1.59 -1.66
C GLY A 10 9.85 0.63 -0.47
N CYS A 11 10.88 -0.21 -0.42
CA CYS A 11 11.12 -1.08 0.74
C CYS A 11 11.66 -0.27 1.92
N ASP A 12 12.60 0.63 1.65
CA ASP A 12 13.24 1.49 2.64
C ASP A 12 12.21 2.36 3.38
N VAL A 13 11.21 2.91 2.65
CA VAL A 13 10.13 3.71 3.25
C VAL A 13 9.31 2.93 4.29
N TRP A 14 8.99 1.66 4.00
CA TRP A 14 8.20 0.84 4.92
C TRP A 14 9.00 0.49 6.18
N GLU A 15 10.28 0.18 6.03
CA GLU A 15 11.19 -0.07 7.16
C GLU A 15 11.38 1.18 8.03
N GLU A 16 11.53 2.37 7.42
CA GLU A 16 11.63 3.63 8.16
C GLU A 16 10.33 3.96 8.92
N LEU A 17 9.17 3.81 8.27
CA LEU A 17 7.87 4.03 8.92
C LEU A 17 7.62 3.04 10.05
N LEU A 18 8.02 1.77 9.87
CA LEU A 18 7.99 0.75 10.92
C LEU A 18 8.74 1.22 12.18
N GLY A 19 9.96 1.74 12.01
CA GLY A 19 10.77 2.26 13.12
C GLY A 19 10.15 3.47 13.81
N ILE A 20 9.58 4.42 13.05
CA ILE A 20 8.95 5.63 13.61
C ILE A 20 7.68 5.29 14.36
N MET A 21 6.82 4.44 13.79
CA MET A 21 5.52 4.10 14.38
C MET A 21 5.65 3.08 15.51
N GLY A 22 6.61 2.15 15.42
CA GLY A 22 6.89 1.16 16.46
C GLY A 22 7.59 1.75 17.69
N SER A 23 8.28 2.89 17.56
CA SER A 23 8.93 3.56 18.69
C SER A 23 8.02 4.53 19.46
N LYS A 24 6.79 4.78 18.98
CA LYS A 24 5.85 5.71 19.61
C LYS A 24 4.55 5.01 19.99
N ASP A 25 4.21 5.12 21.26
CA ASP A 25 2.89 4.80 21.81
C ASP A 25 1.92 5.94 21.47
N ALA A 26 1.28 5.84 20.31
CA ALA A 26 0.37 6.83 19.77
C ALA A 26 -0.59 6.18 18.77
N LEU A 27 -1.79 6.76 18.66
CA LEU A 27 -2.72 6.42 17.59
C LEU A 27 -2.22 7.00 16.27
N TRP A 28 -2.14 6.15 15.24
CA TRP A 28 -1.76 6.59 13.90
C TRP A 28 -2.90 6.37 12.91
N CYS A 29 -3.07 7.34 12.03
CA CYS A 29 -3.93 7.23 10.86
C CYS A 29 -3.10 7.60 9.63
N LEU A 30 -2.81 6.60 8.80
CA LEU A 30 -2.16 6.78 7.51
C LEU A 30 -3.24 6.79 6.43
N SER A 31 -3.19 7.78 5.54
CA SER A 31 -4.11 7.88 4.42
C SER A 31 -3.40 8.37 3.18
N GLY A 32 -3.74 7.82 2.01
CA GLY A 32 -3.19 8.26 0.74
C GLY A 32 -3.06 7.13 -0.28
N ASP A 33 -2.41 7.47 -1.40
CA ASP A 33 -2.04 6.53 -2.47
C ASP A 33 -0.73 5.85 -2.10
N PHE A 34 -0.81 4.57 -1.68
CA PHE A 34 0.35 3.76 -1.31
C PHE A 34 1.06 3.19 -2.55
N ASN A 35 0.42 3.27 -3.74
CA ASN A 35 0.87 2.68 -5.00
C ASN A 35 1.20 1.16 -4.91
N ASN A 36 0.76 0.50 -3.83
CA ASN A 36 0.98 -0.92 -3.55
C ASN A 36 -0.35 -1.65 -3.29
N ILE A 37 -0.45 -2.87 -3.83
CA ILE A 37 -1.53 -3.79 -3.49
C ILE A 37 -1.17 -4.58 -2.23
N ARG A 38 -2.19 -4.94 -1.44
CA ARG A 38 -2.07 -5.87 -0.30
C ARG A 38 -2.41 -7.29 -0.72
N TYR A 39 -3.40 -7.45 -1.61
CA TYR A 39 -3.86 -8.74 -2.11
C TYR A 39 -3.82 -8.80 -3.64
N GLU A 40 -3.57 -9.98 -4.20
CA GLU A 40 -3.52 -10.17 -5.66
C GLU A 40 -4.83 -9.76 -6.36
N HIS A 41 -5.97 -10.00 -5.72
CA HIS A 41 -7.30 -9.66 -6.27
C HIS A 41 -7.56 -8.15 -6.38
N GLU A 42 -6.70 -7.31 -5.79
CA GLU A 42 -6.78 -5.85 -5.89
C GLU A 42 -6.21 -5.30 -7.20
N LYS A 43 -5.61 -6.15 -8.04
CA LYS A 43 -5.10 -5.82 -9.37
C LYS A 43 -5.66 -6.76 -10.43
N THR A 44 -6.15 -6.23 -11.56
CA THR A 44 -6.67 -7.08 -12.64
C THR A 44 -5.57 -7.71 -13.50
N SER A 45 -4.35 -7.19 -13.47
CA SER A 45 -3.21 -7.80 -14.18
C SER A 45 -2.60 -8.94 -13.37
N LYS A 46 -2.40 -10.09 -14.00
CA LYS A 46 -1.60 -11.19 -13.45
C LYS A 46 -0.10 -10.90 -13.67
N GLY A 47 0.71 -11.02 -12.62
CA GLY A 47 2.15 -10.80 -12.66
C GLY A 47 2.79 -11.24 -11.35
N GLU A 48 4.12 -11.34 -11.34
CA GLU A 48 4.86 -11.72 -10.13
C GLU A 48 4.63 -10.71 -9.00
N ILE A 49 4.44 -11.23 -7.78
CA ILE A 49 4.39 -10.44 -6.56
C ILE A 49 5.80 -9.91 -6.32
N GLY A 50 6.01 -8.63 -6.63
CA GLY A 50 7.30 -7.97 -6.45
C GLY A 50 7.63 -7.74 -4.97
N ARG A 51 8.93 -7.57 -4.68
CA ARG A 51 9.47 -7.32 -3.33
C ARG A 51 8.76 -6.17 -2.57
N PHE A 52 8.31 -5.14 -3.28
CA PHE A 52 7.58 -4.02 -2.69
C PHE A 52 6.21 -4.39 -2.12
N VAL A 53 5.51 -5.34 -2.74
CA VAL A 53 4.20 -5.84 -2.23
C VAL A 53 4.41 -6.66 -0.97
N ILE A 54 5.50 -7.45 -0.92
CA ILE A 54 5.88 -8.23 0.26
C ILE A 54 6.21 -7.30 1.43
N ALA A 55 7.10 -6.33 1.22
CA ALA A 55 7.49 -5.37 2.27
C ALA A 55 6.30 -4.54 2.79
N PHE A 56 5.37 -4.16 1.90
CA PHE A 56 4.17 -3.45 2.31
C PHE A 56 3.23 -4.30 3.17
N LYS A 57 3.09 -5.59 2.83
CA LYS A 57 2.32 -6.54 3.62
C LYS A 57 2.96 -6.75 5.00
N GLU A 58 4.27 -6.97 5.05
CA GLU A 58 5.03 -7.11 6.29
C GLU A 58 4.87 -5.88 7.18
N PHE A 59 4.99 -4.66 6.64
CA PHE A 59 4.75 -3.42 7.38
C PHE A 59 3.36 -3.35 8.02
N ILE A 60 2.31 -3.70 7.26
CA ILE A 60 0.94 -3.73 7.78
C ILE A 60 0.80 -4.77 8.89
N ASP A 61 1.35 -5.97 8.69
CA ASP A 61 1.20 -7.09 9.60
C ASP A 61 2.01 -6.87 10.90
N GLU A 62 3.24 -6.32 10.82
CA GLU A 62 4.12 -6.02 11.97
C GLU A 62 3.56 -4.92 12.88
N LEU A 63 2.93 -3.88 12.32
CA LEU A 63 2.28 -2.82 13.10
C LEU A 63 0.79 -3.12 13.40
N ALA A 64 0.32 -4.33 13.08
CA ALA A 64 -1.08 -4.75 13.24
C ALA A 64 -2.10 -3.73 12.69
N LEU A 65 -1.78 -3.07 11.56
CA LEU A 65 -2.58 -1.97 11.05
C LEU A 65 -3.95 -2.46 10.55
N VAL A 66 -4.99 -1.75 10.96
CA VAL A 66 -6.37 -1.97 10.49
C VAL A 66 -6.56 -1.24 9.17
N ASP A 67 -6.78 -2.00 8.10
CA ASP A 67 -7.13 -1.48 6.78
C ASP A 67 -8.63 -1.22 6.69
N LEU A 68 -9.02 0.05 6.70
CA LEU A 68 -10.42 0.45 6.68
C LEU A 68 -11.00 0.35 5.25
N PRO A 69 -12.17 -0.30 5.09
CA PRO A 69 -12.78 -0.42 3.78
C PRO A 69 -13.21 0.95 3.26
N LEU A 70 -12.65 1.35 2.11
CA LEU A 70 -13.15 2.48 1.35
C LEU A 70 -14.50 2.12 0.72
N THR A 71 -15.57 2.77 1.16
CA THR A 71 -16.94 2.56 0.67
C THR A 71 -17.17 3.06 -0.77
N ARG A 72 -16.13 3.46 -1.49
CA ARG A 72 -16.21 3.97 -2.88
C ARG A 72 -15.28 3.18 -3.80
N ALA A 73 -15.82 2.80 -4.96
CA ALA A 73 -15.19 2.18 -6.14
C ALA A 73 -13.96 1.28 -5.87
N LYS A 74 -14.14 -0.04 -6.03
CA LYS A 74 -13.10 -1.09 -5.86
C LYS A 74 -11.78 -0.86 -6.61
N PHE A 75 -11.72 0.09 -7.55
CA PHE A 75 -10.53 0.40 -8.32
C PHE A 75 -10.46 1.91 -8.56
N ILE A 76 -9.33 2.52 -8.20
CA ILE A 76 -9.14 3.98 -8.25
C ILE A 76 -8.16 4.38 -9.35
N TRP A 77 -7.38 3.42 -9.88
CA TRP A 77 -6.43 3.69 -10.96
C TRP A 77 -6.65 2.80 -12.18
N CYS A 78 -6.57 3.40 -13.36
CA CYS A 78 -6.56 2.73 -14.66
C CYS A 78 -5.26 3.05 -15.41
N GLY A 79 -4.46 2.04 -15.71
CA GLY A 79 -3.24 2.19 -16.52
C GLY A 79 -3.50 2.00 -18.01
N ASN A 80 -2.98 2.91 -18.85
CA ASN A 80 -3.07 2.81 -20.31
C ASN A 80 -1.82 2.12 -20.91
N CYS A 81 -1.68 0.81 -20.69
CA CYS A 81 -0.59 -0.01 -21.24
C CYS A 81 -1.13 -1.11 -22.17
N GLY A 82 -1.96 -0.75 -23.15
CA GLY A 82 -2.52 -1.68 -24.15
C GLY A 82 -3.61 -2.63 -23.62
N ARG A 83 -3.85 -2.67 -22.29
CA ARG A 83 -4.96 -3.34 -21.62
C ARG A 83 -5.40 -2.51 -20.40
N TRP A 84 -6.70 -2.46 -20.13
CA TRP A 84 -7.27 -1.79 -18.96
C TRP A 84 -6.87 -2.54 -17.68
N VAL A 85 -5.87 -2.02 -16.96
CA VAL A 85 -5.46 -2.57 -15.65
C VAL A 85 -6.02 -1.68 -14.56
N PHE A 86 -6.77 -2.29 -13.65
CA PHE A 86 -7.41 -1.64 -12.52
C PHE A 86 -6.70 -2.07 -11.24
N SER A 87 -6.37 -1.11 -10.38
CA SER A 87 -5.73 -1.35 -9.08
C SER A 87 -6.42 -0.59 -7.94
N HIS A 88 -6.48 -1.21 -6.76
CA HIS A 88 -6.84 -0.55 -5.49
C HIS A 88 -5.57 -0.13 -4.74
N LEU A 89 -5.26 1.17 -4.73
CA LEU A 89 -3.98 1.72 -4.26
C LEU A 89 -4.15 2.70 -3.08
N ASP A 90 -5.29 3.36 -2.98
CA ASP A 90 -5.61 4.26 -1.87
C ASP A 90 -6.14 3.48 -0.67
N ARG A 91 -5.66 3.81 0.54
CA ARG A 91 -6.07 3.14 1.78
C ARG A 91 -6.12 4.09 2.95
N PHE A 92 -6.84 3.66 3.99
CA PHE A 92 -6.75 4.24 5.34
C PHE A 92 -6.29 3.13 6.29
N LEU A 93 -5.08 3.27 6.84
CA LEU A 93 -4.49 2.31 7.77
C LEU A 93 -4.46 2.94 9.17
N LEU A 94 -5.02 2.25 10.15
CA LEU A 94 -5.04 2.69 11.54
C LEU A 94 -4.16 1.81 12.43
N LYS A 95 -3.34 2.45 13.28
CA LYS A 95 -2.70 1.83 14.44
C LYS A 95 -3.51 2.23 15.68
N MET A 96 -3.98 1.24 16.45
CA MET A 96 -4.95 1.44 17.53
C MET A 96 -4.35 1.27 18.94
N ASP A 97 -3.06 0.97 18.97
CA ASP A 97 -2.24 0.45 20.05
C ASP A 97 -0.94 1.24 20.22
#